data_AF-A0A2S8BC57-F1
#
_entry.id   AF-A0A2S8BC57-F1
#
_cell.length_a   1.000
_cell.length_b   1.000
_cell.length_c   1.000
_cell.angle_alpha   90.00
_cell.angle_beta   90.00
_cell.angle_gamma   90.00
#
_symmetry.space_group_name_H-M   'P 1'
#
loop_
_entity.id
_entity.type
_entity.pdbx_description
1 polymer ?
#
loop_
_entity_poly.entity_id
_entity_poly.type
_entity_poly.pdbx_seq_one_letter_code
_entity_poly.pdbx_strand_id
1 'polypeptide(L)' 'MTVLLVRHGRSTSNTAGVLAGRSDGVDLDDKGLAQAAELIERVADLPLRELVCSPLLRCRRTVEPLAAALQLAP' A
#
# COMPACT_ATOMS: atom_id res chain seq x y z
N MET A 1 -13.02 -17.24 7.34
CA MET A 1 -12.36 -15.93 7.47
C MET A 1 -11.22 -15.90 6.48
N THR A 2 -11.19 -14.89 5.60
CA THR A 2 -10.17 -14.76 4.54
C THR A 2 -9.35 -13.51 4.80
N VAL A 3 -8.03 -13.62 4.69
CA VAL A 3 -7.10 -12.49 4.83
C VAL A 3 -6.34 -12.34 3.53
N LEU A 4 -6.38 -11.14 2.94
CA LEU A 4 -5.58 -10.79 1.78
C LEU A 4 -4.30 -10.10 2.24
N LEU A 5 -3.15 -10.68 1.91
CA LEU A 5 -1.85 -10.10 2.24
C LEU A 5 -1.33 -9.30 1.05
N VAL A 6 -1.14 -8.00 1.26
CA VAL A 6 -0.62 -7.08 0.24
C VAL A 6 0.74 -6.58 0.68
N ARG A 7 1.74 -6.76 -0.18
CA ARG A 7 3.03 -6.09 0.00
C ARG A 7 2.91 -4.64 -0.44
N HIS A 8 3.56 -3.73 0.28
CA HIS A 8 3.64 -2.32 -0.14
C HIS A 8 4.15 -2.20 -1.59
N GLY A 9 3.69 -1.17 -2.30
CA GLY A 9 4.18 -0.81 -3.63
C GLY A 9 5.68 -0.52 -3.63
N ARG A 10 6.29 -0.48 -4.81
CA ARG A 10 7.72 -0.21 -4.94
C ARG A 10 8.09 1.14 -4.30
N SER A 11 9.12 1.13 -3.46
CA SER A 11 9.63 2.34 -2.80
C SER A 11 10.91 2.86 -3.44
N THR A 12 11.26 4.11 -3.13
CA THR A 12 12.54 4.73 -3.50
C THR A 12 13.74 3.88 -3.09
N SER A 13 13.71 3.27 -1.88
CA SER A 13 14.78 2.37 -1.41
C SER A 13 14.85 1.05 -2.18
N ASN A 14 13.73 0.53 -2.70
CA ASN A 14 13.77 -0.66 -3.57
C ASN A 14 14.54 -0.35 -4.85
N THR A 15 14.34 0.84 -5.41
CA THR A 15 15.04 1.31 -6.61
C THR A 15 16.52 1.58 -6.34
N ALA A 16 16.85 2.14 -5.18
CA ALA A 16 18.22 2.39 -4.77
C ALA A 16 18.99 1.14 -4.32
N GLY A 17 18.34 -0.02 -4.18
CA GLY A 17 18.96 -1.23 -3.62
C GLY A 17 19.34 -1.11 -2.14
N VAL A 18 18.72 -0.19 -1.41
CA VAL A 18 19.04 0.12 -0.01
C VAL A 18 18.07 -0.60 0.93
N LEU A 19 18.60 -1.15 2.03
CA LEU A 19 17.79 -1.71 3.11
C LEU A 19 17.10 -0.58 3.90
N ALA A 20 15.82 -0.37 3.61
CA ALA A 20 15.01 0.68 4.24
C ALA A 20 14.69 0.44 5.72
N GLY A 21 14.52 -0.81 6.16
CA GLY A 21 14.07 -1.12 7.53
C GLY A 21 12.87 -0.26 7.99
N ARG A 22 13.06 0.47 9.09
CA ARG A 22 12.13 1.46 9.66
C ARG A 22 12.53 2.91 9.39
N SER A 23 13.38 3.18 8.40
CA SER A 23 13.79 4.53 8.05
C SER A 23 12.60 5.39 7.65
N ASP A 24 12.57 6.61 8.18
CA ASP A 24 11.60 7.64 7.82
C ASP A 24 11.83 8.14 6.39
N GLY A 25 10.80 8.72 5.78
CA GLY A 25 10.87 9.32 4.45
C GLY A 25 10.98 8.33 3.28
N VAL A 26 10.98 7.02 3.54
CA VAL A 26 10.91 6.01 2.47
C VAL A 26 9.48 5.93 1.95
N ASP A 27 9.23 6.69 0.89
CA ASP A 27 7.97 6.74 0.15
C ASP A 27 7.98 5.82 -1.08
N LEU A 28 6.82 5.67 -1.72
CA LEU A 28 6.63 5.03 -3.00
C LEU A 28 7.34 5.83 -4.11
N ASP A 29 7.86 5.11 -5.11
CA ASP A 29 8.24 5.75 -6.38
C ASP A 29 7.04 5.81 -7.33
N ASP A 30 7.21 6.42 -8.52
CA ASP A 30 6.13 6.56 -9.50
C ASP A 30 5.48 5.21 -9.86
N LYS A 31 6.28 4.13 -9.91
CA LYS A 31 5.77 2.79 -10.14
C LYS A 31 4.98 2.28 -8.93
N GLY A 32 5.46 2.53 -7.71
CA GLY A 32 4.72 2.22 -6.49
C GLY A 32 3.38 2.94 -6.40
N LEU A 33 3.31 4.21 -6.82
CA LEU A 33 2.06 4.98 -6.87
C LEU A 33 1.08 4.39 -7.90
N ALA A 34 1.57 4.01 -9.09
CA ALA A 34 0.75 3.30 -10.08
C ALA A 34 0.22 1.96 -9.55
N GLN A 35 1.06 1.19 -8.84
CA GLN A 35 0.65 -0.06 -8.19
C GLN A 35 -0.43 0.15 -7.13
N ALA A 36 -0.37 1.25 -6.37
CA ALA A 36 -1.38 1.60 -5.38
C ALA A 36 -2.73 1.92 -6.04
N ALA A 37 -2.72 2.60 -7.20
CA ALA A 37 -3.93 2.87 -7.97
C ALA A 37 -4.52 1.57 -8.57
N GLU A 38 -3.69 0.72 -9.17
CA GLU A 38 -4.11 -0.57 -9.75
C GLU A 38 -4.67 -1.55 -8.70
N LEU A 39 -4.33 -1.38 -7.42
CA LEU A 39 -4.86 -2.22 -6.35
C LEU A 39 -6.39 -2.14 -6.28
N ILE A 40 -6.96 -0.96 -6.50
CA ILE A 40 -8.42 -0.73 -6.44
C ILE A 40 -9.12 -1.66 -7.42
N GLU A 41 -8.72 -1.62 -8.69
CA GLU A 41 -9.28 -2.44 -9.77
C GLU A 41 -9.20 -3.95 -9.49
N ARG A 42 -8.23 -4.37 -8.68
CA ARG A 42 -8.01 -5.81 -8.39
C ARG A 42 -8.84 -6.33 -7.24
N VAL A 43 -9.17 -5.49 -6.26
CA VAL A 43 -9.72 -5.97 -4.98
C VAL A 43 -10.95 -5.21 -4.47
N ALA A 44 -11.32 -4.07 -5.07
CA ALA A 44 -12.42 -3.25 -4.57
C ALA A 44 -13.80 -3.94 -4.68
N ASP A 45 -13.98 -4.84 -5.66
CA ASP A 45 -15.22 -5.61 -5.82
C ASP A 45 -15.36 -6.78 -4.82
N LEU A 46 -14.32 -7.05 -4.03
CA LEU A 46 -14.38 -8.07 -3.00
C LEU A 46 -15.12 -7.54 -1.76
N PRO A 47 -15.76 -8.42 -0.96
CA PRO A 47 -16.48 -8.01 0.25
C PRO A 47 -15.51 -7.69 1.41
N LEU A 48 -14.62 -6.71 1.21
CA LEU A 48 -13.64 -6.26 2.20
C LEU A 48 -14.36 -5.52 3.33
N ARG A 49 -14.11 -5.97 4.56
CA ARG A 49 -14.74 -5.43 5.77
C ARG A 49 -13.82 -4.50 6.55
N GLU A 50 -12.52 -4.76 6.50
CA GLU A 50 -11.51 -4.05 7.28
C GLU A 50 -10.21 -3.92 6.47
N LEU A 51 -9.48 -2.84 6.73
CA LEU A 51 -8.13 -2.61 6.27
C LEU A 51 -7.24 -2.48 7.51
N VAL A 52 -6.08 -3.13 7.48
CA VAL A 52 -5.08 -3.03 8.54
C VAL A 52 -3.74 -2.74 7.90
N CYS A 53 -3.12 -1.63 8.31
CA CYS A 53 -1.86 -1.19 7.73
C CYS A 53 -0.75 -1.01 8.75
N SER A 54 0.48 -1.37 8.35
CA SER A 54 1.68 -0.96 9.06
C SER A 54 1.79 0.58 9.09
N PRO A 55 2.30 1.21 10.17
CA PRO A 55 2.43 2.66 10.25
C PRO A 55 3.49 3.27 9.31
N LEU A 56 4.28 2.44 8.62
CA LEU A 56 5.33 2.93 7.71
C LEU A 56 4.73 3.67 6.51
N LEU A 57 5.35 4.76 6.10
CA LEU A 57 4.85 5.67 5.04
C LEU A 57 4.51 4.93 3.75
N ARG A 58 5.45 4.16 3.18
CA ARG A 58 5.23 3.33 1.99
C ARG A 58 4.03 2.38 2.09
N CYS A 59 3.73 1.85 3.29
CA CYS A 59 2.59 0.98 3.49
C CYS A 59 1.28 1.78 3.47
N ARG A 60 1.23 2.89 4.22
CA ARG A 60 0.07 3.80 4.23
C ARG A 60 -0.25 4.33 2.84
N ARG A 61 0.77 4.78 2.10
CA ARG A 61 0.66 5.26 0.73
C ARG A 61 0.17 4.21 -0.27
N THR A 62 0.47 2.93 -0.02
CA THR A 62 -0.03 1.83 -0.86
C THR A 62 -1.54 1.64 -0.69
N VAL A 63 -2.05 1.79 0.54
CA VAL A 63 -3.46 1.49 0.85
C VAL A 63 -4.36 2.72 0.84
N GLU A 64 -3.82 3.94 0.92
CA GLU A 64 -4.58 5.20 0.90
C GLU A 64 -5.61 5.29 -0.24
N PRO A 65 -5.28 4.96 -1.52
CA PRO A 65 -6.27 5.00 -2.60
C PRO A 65 -7.40 3.98 -2.41
N LEU A 66 -7.07 2.76 -1.96
CA LEU A 66 -8.06 1.72 -1.70
C LEU A 66 -8.95 2.07 -0.50
N ALA A 67 -8.36 2.59 0.58
CA ALA A 67 -9.06 3.08 1.75
C ALA A 67 -10.07 4.18 1.38
N ALA A 68 -9.66 5.14 0.55
CA ALA A 68 -10.54 6.19 0.05
C ALA A 68 -11.68 5.63 -0.82
N ALA A 69 -11.38 4.70 -1.74
CA ALA A 69 -12.37 4.09 -2.61
C ALA A 69 -13.42 3.27 -1.85
N LEU A 70 -13.00 2.57 -0.79
CA LEU A 70 -13.87 1.73 0.05
C LEU A 70 -14.49 2.47 1.23
N GLN A 71 -14.08 3.73 1.48
CA GLN A 71 -14.45 4.50 2.66
C GLN A 71 -14.13 3.78 3.98
N LEU A 72 -12.99 3.09 4.02
CA LEU A 72 -12.49 2.36 5.18
C LEU A 72 -11.26 3.05 5.77
N ALA A 73 -11.14 3.06 7.10
CA ALA A 73 -9.92 3.48 7.75
C ALA A 73 -8.92 2.31 7.80
N PRO A 74 -7.63 2.54 7.47
CA PRO A 74 -6.57 1.54 7.54
C PRO A 74 -5.89 1.41 8.92
#